data_AF-A0A7V6LAQ9-F1
#
_entry.id   AF-A0A7V6LAQ9-F1
#
_cell.length_a   1.000
_cell.length_b   1.000
_cell.length_c   1.000
_cell.angle_alpha   90.00
_cell.angle_beta   90.00
_cell.angle_gamma   90.00
#
_symmetry.space_group_name_H-M   'P 1'
#
loop_
_entity.id
_entity.type
_entity.pdbx_description
1 polymer ?
#
loop_
_entity_poly.entity_id
_entity_poly.type
_entity_poly.pdbx_seq_one_letter_code
_entity_poly.pdbx_strand_id
1 'polypeptide(L)'
;MKEKTRTTIAVIISLIAFYILSSVLKWNTLVAGLIAVVLYFAVFLLLKPVLRIGSTNVENIKGGETMHRMMSDAHEDIQSIYLAAQKINNKDIKQKAEKLHELGSRILKYLNDNPSSIPEARRFFTYYLDTGQNILNKYMRLETSNPGSAEIKELSEKTSRGMDILYDAFTKQFSRLMRNELMDVEADIKMLEESLEG
;
A
#
# COMPACT_ATOMS: atom_id res chain seq x y z
N MET A 1 -2.96 -12.18 -9.54
CA MET A 1 -3.13 -13.26 -10.54
C MET A 1 -2.67 -12.75 -11.89
N LYS A 2 -1.76 -13.48 -12.58
CA LYS A 2 -1.13 -13.03 -13.82
C LYS A 2 -2.18 -12.81 -14.92
N GLU A 3 -2.14 -11.63 -15.51
CA GLU A 3 -3.00 -11.14 -16.60
C GLU A 3 -3.19 -12.17 -17.73
N LYS A 4 -2.13 -12.96 -18.02
CA LYS A 4 -2.14 -14.04 -19.01
C LYS A 4 -3.08 -15.21 -18.68
N THR A 5 -3.27 -15.55 -17.40
CA THR A 5 -4.18 -16.65 -17.00
C THR A 5 -5.64 -16.23 -17.16
N ARG A 6 -5.92 -14.92 -17.11
CA ARG A 6 -7.26 -14.35 -17.23
C ARG A 6 -7.72 -14.28 -18.69
N THR A 7 -6.83 -13.89 -19.60
CA THR A 7 -7.13 -13.88 -21.04
C THR A 7 -7.33 -15.30 -21.57
N THR A 8 -6.56 -16.28 -21.11
CA THR A 8 -6.75 -17.68 -21.54
C THR A 8 -8.08 -18.26 -21.07
N ILE A 9 -8.51 -18.01 -19.83
CA ILE A 9 -9.80 -18.48 -19.31
C ILE A 9 -10.97 -17.85 -20.08
N ALA A 10 -10.92 -16.54 -20.37
CA ALA A 10 -11.98 -15.85 -21.10
C ALA A 10 -12.10 -16.36 -22.55
N VAL A 11 -10.97 -16.66 -23.21
CA VAL A 11 -10.95 -17.24 -24.56
C VAL A 11 -11.54 -18.66 -24.55
N ILE A 12 -11.19 -19.49 -23.56
CA ILE A 12 -11.70 -20.86 -23.44
C ILE A 12 -13.21 -20.88 -23.21
N ILE A 13 -13.72 -20.03 -22.30
CA ILE A 13 -15.17 -19.93 -22.02
C ILE A 13 -15.93 -19.45 -23.28
N SER A 14 -15.37 -18.51 -24.02
CA SER A 14 -15.96 -18.00 -25.26
C SER A 14 -16.02 -19.06 -26.37
N LEU A 15 -14.96 -19.86 -26.52
CA LEU A 15 -14.89 -20.96 -27.48
C LEU A 15 -15.87 -22.10 -27.15
N ILE A 16 -16.00 -22.44 -25.86
CA ILE A 16 -16.94 -23.46 -25.38
C ILE A 16 -18.39 -22.98 -25.59
N ALA A 17 -18.68 -21.72 -25.26
CA ALA A 17 -20.00 -21.13 -25.50
C ALA A 17 -20.35 -21.13 -27.00
N PHE A 18 -19.42 -20.76 -27.88
CA PHE A 18 -19.61 -20.78 -29.33
C PHE A 18 -19.89 -22.20 -29.86
N TYR A 19 -19.15 -23.21 -29.39
CA TYR A 19 -19.30 -24.60 -29.83
C TYR A 19 -20.64 -25.22 -29.38
N ILE A 20 -21.05 -24.95 -28.14
CA ILE A 20 -22.33 -25.43 -27.58
C ILE A 20 -23.52 -24.76 -28.27
N LEU A 21 -23.45 -23.45 -28.50
CA LEU A 21 -24.53 -22.71 -29.18
C LEU A 21 -24.68 -23.16 -30.65
N SER A 22 -23.57 -23.50 -31.31
CA SER A 22 -23.53 -23.96 -32.69
C SER A 22 -24.04 -25.40 -32.88
N SER A 23 -23.70 -26.32 -31.97
CA SER A 23 -24.07 -27.74 -32.11
C SER A 23 -25.49 -28.08 -31.61
N VAL A 24 -26.00 -27.41 -30.58
CA VAL A 24 -27.23 -27.86 -29.89
C VAL A 24 -28.52 -27.24 -30.46
N LEU A 25 -28.46 -26.05 -31.08
CA LEU A 25 -29.70 -25.28 -31.33
C LEU A 25 -30.14 -25.17 -32.80
N LYS A 26 -29.33 -25.57 -33.79
CA LYS A 26 -29.64 -25.50 -35.25
C LYS A 26 -30.40 -24.24 -35.68
N TRP A 27 -30.07 -23.09 -35.11
CA TRP A 27 -30.60 -21.78 -35.52
C TRP A 27 -29.54 -21.00 -36.29
N ASN A 28 -30.01 -20.14 -37.19
CA ASN A 28 -29.22 -19.37 -38.17
C ASN A 28 -27.87 -18.89 -37.58
N THR A 29 -26.77 -19.26 -38.24
CA THR A 29 -25.38 -19.04 -37.78
C THR A 29 -25.08 -17.57 -37.46
N LEU A 30 -25.81 -16.64 -38.09
CA LEU A 30 -25.73 -15.20 -37.84
C LEU A 30 -26.18 -14.78 -36.43
N VAL A 31 -27.21 -15.42 -35.87
CA VAL A 31 -27.74 -15.09 -34.53
C VAL A 31 -26.80 -15.59 -33.43
N ALA A 32 -26.23 -16.78 -33.63
CA ALA A 32 -25.25 -17.36 -32.71
C ALA A 32 -23.97 -16.50 -32.62
N GLY A 33 -23.50 -15.97 -33.76
CA GLY A 33 -22.39 -15.03 -33.80
C GLY A 33 -22.66 -13.74 -33.01
N LEU A 34 -23.87 -13.18 -33.13
CA LEU A 34 -24.24 -11.95 -32.44
C LEU A 34 -24.31 -12.14 -30.91
N ILE A 35 -24.85 -13.27 -30.45
CA ILE A 35 -24.90 -13.62 -29.02
C ILE A 35 -23.49 -13.83 -28.44
N ALA A 36 -22.57 -14.44 -29.20
CA ALA A 36 -21.19 -14.63 -28.77
C ALA A 36 -20.45 -13.29 -28.58
N VAL A 37 -20.67 -12.32 -29.47
CA VAL A 37 -20.11 -10.96 -29.35
C VAL A 37 -20.67 -10.25 -28.11
N VAL A 38 -21.98 -10.36 -27.86
CA VAL A 38 -22.61 -9.77 -26.67
C VAL A 38 -22.11 -10.42 -25.38
N LEU A 39 -21.97 -11.75 -25.35
CA LEU A 39 -21.40 -12.47 -24.21
C LEU A 39 -19.95 -12.11 -23.98
N TYR A 40 -19.13 -12.00 -25.03
CA TYR A 40 -17.74 -11.55 -24.92
C TYR A 40 -17.66 -10.15 -24.31
N PHE A 41 -18.48 -9.21 -24.78
CA PHE A 41 -18.53 -7.86 -24.21
C PHE A 41 -19.06 -7.83 -22.77
N ALA A 42 -20.08 -8.62 -22.45
CA ALA A 42 -20.62 -8.71 -21.09
C ALA A 42 -19.60 -9.29 -20.10
N VAL A 43 -18.91 -10.36 -20.49
CA VAL A 43 -17.83 -10.96 -19.69
C VAL A 43 -16.64 -10.01 -19.59
N PHE A 44 -16.25 -9.34 -20.68
CA PHE A 44 -15.18 -8.34 -20.67
C PHE A 44 -15.49 -7.16 -19.74
N LEU A 45 -16.75 -6.71 -19.71
CA LEU A 45 -17.21 -5.61 -18.86
C LEU A 45 -17.34 -6.05 -17.39
N LEU A 46 -17.74 -7.31 -17.12
CA LEU A 46 -17.75 -7.90 -15.78
C LEU A 46 -16.33 -8.23 -15.25
N LEU A 47 -15.37 -8.53 -16.12
CA LEU A 47 -13.98 -8.79 -15.74
C LEU A 47 -13.13 -7.52 -15.56
N LYS A 48 -13.70 -6.33 -15.78
CA LYS A 48 -13.02 -5.07 -15.42
C LYS A 48 -12.61 -5.15 -13.95
N PRO A 49 -11.29 -5.13 -13.63
CA PRO A 49 -10.84 -5.24 -12.27
C PRO A 49 -11.23 -3.97 -11.51
N VAL A 50 -12.16 -4.09 -10.57
CA VAL A 50 -12.41 -3.06 -9.57
C VAL A 50 -11.17 -3.01 -8.69
N LEU A 51 -10.26 -2.07 -8.95
CA LEU A 51 -9.12 -1.80 -8.07
C LEU A 51 -9.67 -1.22 -6.78
N ARG A 52 -9.86 -2.09 -5.78
CA ARG A 52 -10.33 -1.74 -4.45
C ARG A 52 -9.14 -1.57 -3.53
N ILE A 53 -8.99 -0.35 -2.99
CA ILE A 53 -8.27 -0.12 -1.75
C ILE A 53 -9.35 0.07 -0.68
N GLY A 54 -9.50 -0.89 0.23
CA GLY A 54 -10.56 -0.83 1.25
C GLY A 54 -12.00 -0.77 0.69
N SER A 55 -12.84 0.07 1.30
CA SER A 55 -14.28 0.22 1.02
C SER A 55 -14.63 1.30 -0.02
N THR A 56 -13.65 1.99 -0.59
CA THR A 56 -13.87 3.11 -1.52
C THR A 56 -13.34 2.82 -2.92
N ASN A 57 -14.17 3.11 -3.94
CA ASN A 57 -13.81 2.99 -5.35
C ASN A 57 -12.78 4.07 -5.72
N VAL A 58 -11.55 3.65 -6.00
CA VAL A 58 -10.40 4.51 -6.31
C VAL A 58 -10.53 5.21 -7.68
N GLU A 59 -11.57 4.91 -8.45
CA GLU A 59 -11.78 5.45 -9.80
C GLU A 59 -12.42 6.87 -9.82
N ASN A 60 -12.87 7.41 -8.67
CA ASN A 60 -13.49 8.73 -8.57
C ASN A 60 -12.63 9.83 -7.90
N ILE A 61 -11.37 9.54 -7.53
CA ILE A 61 -10.46 10.53 -6.92
C ILE A 61 -9.35 10.87 -7.94
N LYS A 62 -9.25 12.14 -8.36
CA LYS A 62 -8.11 12.62 -9.17
C LYS A 62 -6.80 12.26 -8.46
N GLY A 63 -6.03 11.32 -9.02
CA GLY A 63 -4.77 10.84 -8.42
C GLY A 63 -4.85 9.54 -7.62
N GLY A 64 -5.96 8.79 -7.68
CA GLY A 64 -6.10 7.51 -6.97
C GLY A 64 -5.03 6.47 -7.31
N GLU A 65 -4.63 6.35 -8.58
CA GLU A 65 -3.54 5.44 -8.97
C GLU A 65 -2.20 5.80 -8.33
N THR A 66 -1.86 7.09 -8.23
CA THR A 66 -0.57 7.50 -7.64
C THR A 66 -0.57 7.28 -6.14
N MET A 67 -1.71 7.49 -5.47
CA MET A 67 -1.89 7.15 -4.06
C MET A 67 -1.76 5.65 -3.81
N HIS A 68 -2.37 4.81 -4.66
CA HIS A 68 -2.21 3.36 -4.57
C HIS A 68 -0.74 2.94 -4.70
N ARG A 69 -0.03 3.48 -5.68
CA ARG A 69 1.39 3.16 -5.88
C ARG A 69 2.22 3.58 -4.67
N MET A 70 2.04 4.82 -4.18
CA MET A 70 2.71 5.28 -2.96
C MET A 70 2.46 4.36 -1.75
N MET A 71 1.21 3.92 -1.54
CA MET A 71 0.88 2.99 -0.44
C MET A 71 1.53 1.62 -0.62
N SER A 72 1.55 1.10 -1.85
CA SER A 72 2.18 -0.19 -2.17
C SER A 72 3.69 -0.14 -1.95
N ASP A 73 4.36 0.87 -2.51
CA ASP A 73 5.81 1.07 -2.39
C ASP A 73 6.20 1.24 -0.92
N ALA A 74 5.40 2.01 -0.17
CA ALA A 74 5.63 2.20 1.24
C ALA A 74 5.48 0.92 2.07
N HIS A 75 4.55 0.04 1.69
CA HIS A 75 4.43 -1.27 2.34
C HIS A 75 5.69 -2.11 2.10
N GLU A 76 6.22 -2.11 0.87
CA GLU A 76 7.46 -2.81 0.54
C GLU A 76 8.67 -2.25 1.32
N ASP A 77 8.78 -0.92 1.46
CA ASP A 77 9.85 -0.28 2.22
C ASP A 77 9.78 -0.60 3.72
N ILE A 78 8.58 -0.57 4.30
CA ILE A 78 8.36 -0.96 5.70
C ILE A 78 8.73 -2.44 5.90
N GLN A 79 8.36 -3.32 4.98
CA GLN A 79 8.79 -4.73 5.04
C GLN A 79 10.31 -4.88 4.89
N SER A 80 10.94 -4.07 4.04
CA SER A 80 12.40 -4.06 3.89
C SER A 80 13.10 -3.67 5.20
N ILE A 81 12.58 -2.67 5.91
CA ILE A 81 13.05 -2.26 7.25
C ILE A 81 12.96 -3.44 8.23
N TYR A 82 11.84 -4.16 8.27
CA TYR A 82 11.68 -5.32 9.14
C TYR A 82 12.69 -6.43 8.81
N LEU A 83 12.85 -6.76 7.53
CA LEU A 83 13.80 -7.78 7.09
C LEU A 83 15.25 -7.39 7.41
N ALA A 84 15.61 -6.11 7.30
CA ALA A 84 16.90 -5.61 7.73
C ALA A 84 17.07 -5.75 9.24
N ALA A 85 16.07 -5.37 10.04
CA ALA A 85 16.08 -5.51 11.49
C ALA A 85 16.33 -6.95 11.96
N GLN A 86 15.75 -7.94 11.27
CA GLN A 86 15.95 -9.35 11.62
C GLN A 86 17.37 -9.87 11.33
N LYS A 87 18.11 -9.22 10.42
CA LYS A 87 19.48 -9.60 10.05
C LYS A 87 20.56 -8.83 10.80
N ILE A 88 20.22 -7.70 11.40
CA ILE A 88 21.15 -6.86 12.16
C ILE A 88 21.50 -7.55 13.48
N ASN A 89 22.81 -7.63 13.78
CA ASN A 89 23.32 -8.24 15.00
C ASN A 89 23.37 -7.25 16.17
N ASN A 90 23.62 -5.97 15.88
CA ASN A 90 23.58 -4.91 16.88
C ASN A 90 22.18 -4.78 17.51
N LYS A 91 22.06 -5.13 18.79
CA LYS A 91 20.79 -5.17 19.52
C LYS A 91 20.07 -3.83 19.59
N ASP A 92 20.80 -2.74 19.77
CA ASP A 92 20.22 -1.40 19.90
C ASP A 92 19.59 -0.96 18.56
N ILE A 93 20.34 -1.09 17.46
CA ILE A 93 19.84 -0.76 16.12
C ILE A 93 18.68 -1.68 15.73
N LYS A 94 18.77 -2.98 16.03
CA LYS A 94 17.66 -3.92 15.81
C LYS A 94 16.39 -3.46 16.51
N GLN A 95 16.46 -3.15 17.80
CA GLN A 95 15.29 -2.71 18.57
C GLN A 95 14.71 -1.40 18.01
N LYS A 96 15.57 -0.45 17.62
CA LYS A 96 15.13 0.82 17.01
C LYS A 96 14.48 0.61 15.65
N ALA A 97 15.03 -0.28 14.82
CA ALA A 97 14.46 -0.64 13.52
C ALA A 97 13.09 -1.33 13.68
N GLU A 98 12.92 -2.21 14.66
CA GLU A 98 11.64 -2.85 14.97
C GLU A 98 10.58 -1.83 15.40
N LYS A 99 10.94 -0.89 16.27
CA LYS A 99 10.06 0.23 16.68
C LYS A 99 9.70 1.13 15.50
N LEU A 100 10.66 1.42 14.61
CA LEU A 100 10.43 2.22 13.42
C LEU A 100 9.47 1.52 12.45
N HIS A 101 9.64 0.20 12.25
CA HIS A 101 8.73 -0.64 11.48
C HIS A 101 7.32 -0.64 12.06
N GLU A 102 7.18 -0.81 13.38
CA GLU A 102 5.87 -0.81 14.06
C GLU A 102 5.16 0.53 13.87
N LEU A 103 5.85 1.64 14.10
CA LEU A 103 5.30 2.98 13.92
C LEU A 103 4.93 3.25 12.46
N GLY A 104 5.79 2.89 11.51
CA GLY A 104 5.50 3.03 10.08
C GLY A 104 4.30 2.18 9.65
N SER A 105 4.17 0.96 10.17
CA SER A 105 3.01 0.09 9.93
C SER A 105 1.71 0.70 10.47
N ARG A 106 1.76 1.35 11.64
CA ARG A 106 0.61 2.09 12.20
C ARG A 106 0.22 3.29 11.34
N ILE A 107 1.19 4.04 10.81
CA ILE A 107 0.94 5.14 9.87
C ILE A 107 0.26 4.62 8.60
N LEU A 108 0.78 3.53 8.00
CA LEU A 108 0.17 2.95 6.81
C LEU A 108 -1.25 2.42 7.07
N LYS A 109 -1.49 1.78 8.21
CA LYS A 109 -2.84 1.35 8.60
C LYS A 109 -3.79 2.54 8.69
N TYR A 110 -3.37 3.61 9.38
CA TYR A 110 -4.16 4.83 9.50
C TYR A 110 -4.50 5.43 8.14
N LEU A 111 -3.54 5.53 7.22
CA LEU A 111 -3.74 6.09 5.88
C LEU A 111 -4.60 5.19 4.99
N ASN A 112 -4.61 3.88 5.22
CA ASN A 112 -5.51 2.96 4.56
C ASN A 112 -6.96 3.16 5.02
N ASP A 113 -7.15 3.43 6.31
CA ASP A 113 -8.47 3.71 6.90
C ASP A 113 -8.96 5.13 6.57
N ASN A 114 -8.02 6.08 6.38
CA ASN A 114 -8.27 7.49 6.02
C ASN A 114 -7.55 7.92 4.72
N PRO A 115 -8.01 7.47 3.53
CA PRO A 115 -7.33 7.77 2.26
C PRO A 115 -7.21 9.26 1.92
N SER A 116 -8.11 10.09 2.44
CA SER A 116 -8.08 11.56 2.27
C SER A 116 -6.84 12.21 2.88
N SER A 117 -6.21 11.57 3.87
CA SER A 117 -5.00 12.08 4.55
C SER A 117 -3.70 11.66 3.86
N ILE A 118 -3.74 10.80 2.84
CA ILE A 118 -2.55 10.36 2.08
C ILE A 118 -1.72 11.53 1.52
N PRO A 119 -2.31 12.59 0.93
CA PRO A 119 -1.55 13.74 0.44
C PRO A 119 -0.72 14.43 1.53
N GLU A 120 -1.19 14.46 2.78
CA GLU A 120 -0.51 15.10 3.90
C GLU A 120 0.71 14.29 4.38
N ALA A 121 0.69 12.97 4.15
CA ALA A 121 1.77 12.05 4.45
C ALA A 121 2.87 12.01 3.35
N ARG A 122 2.81 12.88 2.33
CA ARG A 122 3.76 12.87 1.21
C ARG A 122 5.23 12.81 1.65
N ARG A 123 5.62 13.61 2.66
CA ARG A 123 7.02 13.65 3.15
C ARG A 123 7.45 12.36 3.85
N PHE A 124 6.52 11.65 4.46
CA PHE A 124 6.79 10.32 5.02
C PHE A 124 7.15 9.34 3.90
N PHE A 125 6.35 9.29 2.84
CA PHE A 125 6.60 8.43 1.69
C PHE A 125 7.91 8.78 0.97
N THR A 126 8.12 10.05 0.63
CA THR A 126 9.19 10.42 -0.32
C THR A 126 10.53 10.71 0.33
N TYR A 127 10.62 10.74 1.66
CA TYR A 127 11.86 11.13 2.34
C TYR A 127 12.14 10.31 3.59
N TYR A 128 11.24 10.31 4.58
CA TYR A 128 11.54 9.65 5.85
C TYR A 128 11.63 8.13 5.70
N LEU A 129 10.70 7.53 4.97
CA LEU A 129 10.66 6.08 4.77
C LEU A 129 11.84 5.59 3.94
N ASP A 130 12.06 6.19 2.76
CA ASP A 130 13.21 5.89 1.90
C ASP A 130 14.55 6.08 2.63
N THR A 131 14.70 7.14 3.43
CA THR A 131 15.93 7.36 4.21
C THR A 131 16.13 6.26 5.26
N GLY A 132 15.09 5.87 5.98
CA GLY A 132 15.17 4.81 7.00
C GLY A 132 15.51 3.44 6.40
N GLN A 133 14.83 3.10 5.31
CA GLN A 133 15.08 1.88 4.54
C GLN A 133 16.53 1.85 4.04
N ASN A 134 17.02 2.94 3.45
CA ASN A 134 18.37 3.02 2.92
C ASN A 134 19.45 2.91 4.00
N ILE A 135 19.28 3.59 5.14
CA ILE A 135 20.24 3.54 6.25
C ILE A 135 20.34 2.11 6.78
N LEU A 136 19.20 1.47 7.08
CA LEU A 136 19.18 0.13 7.65
C LEU A 136 19.70 -0.92 6.69
N ASN A 137 19.34 -0.85 5.40
CA ASN A 137 19.84 -1.77 4.39
C ASN A 137 21.35 -1.64 4.18
N LYS A 138 21.88 -0.42 4.14
CA LYS A 138 23.34 -0.19 4.01
C LYS A 138 24.08 -0.67 5.25
N TYR A 139 23.59 -0.34 6.44
CA TYR A 139 24.19 -0.79 7.68
C TYR A 139 24.22 -2.33 7.77
N MET A 140 23.09 -2.99 7.53
CA MET A 140 22.96 -4.44 7.54
C MET A 140 23.94 -5.13 6.58
N ARG A 141 24.08 -4.60 5.35
CA ARG A 141 25.05 -5.14 4.38
C ARG A 141 26.50 -5.00 4.88
N LEU A 142 26.85 -3.85 5.43
CA LEU A 142 28.20 -3.57 5.92
C LEU A 142 28.54 -4.41 7.16
N GLU A 143 27.62 -4.51 8.12
CA GLU A 143 27.77 -5.36 9.31
C GLU A 143 27.91 -6.85 8.92
N THR A 144 27.15 -7.30 7.92
CA THR A 144 27.26 -8.69 7.41
C THR A 144 28.60 -8.95 6.72
N SER A 145 29.15 -7.95 6.01
CA SER A 145 30.35 -8.12 5.20
C SER A 145 31.64 -8.04 6.02
N ASN A 146 31.67 -7.21 7.07
CA ASN A 146 32.85 -7.00 7.90
C ASN A 146 32.49 -6.92 9.41
N PRO A 147 31.97 -8.00 10.00
CA PRO A 147 31.47 -7.99 11.37
C PRO A 147 32.58 -7.64 12.36
N GLY A 148 32.29 -6.73 13.29
CA GLY A 148 33.21 -6.39 14.39
C GLY A 148 34.36 -5.45 14.05
N SER A 149 34.39 -4.88 12.85
CA SER A 149 35.41 -3.88 12.48
C SER A 149 35.24 -2.56 13.25
N ALA A 150 36.32 -1.79 13.37
CA ALA A 150 36.29 -0.48 14.02
C ALA A 150 35.35 0.50 13.29
N GLU A 151 35.32 0.44 11.96
CA GLU A 151 34.45 1.22 11.10
C GLU A 151 32.97 0.88 11.33
N ILE A 152 32.63 -0.41 11.49
CA ILE A 152 31.25 -0.82 11.82
C ILE A 152 30.85 -0.34 13.20
N LYS A 153 31.76 -0.33 14.18
CA LYS A 153 31.46 0.20 15.51
C LYS A 153 31.10 1.68 15.47
N GLU A 154 31.90 2.51 14.78
CA GLU A 154 31.61 3.94 14.61
C GLU A 154 30.32 4.17 13.81
N LEU A 155 30.13 3.41 12.73
CA LEU A 155 28.91 3.48 11.93
C LEU A 155 27.68 3.08 12.74
N SER A 156 27.79 2.12 13.67
CA SER A 156 26.69 1.69 14.53
C SER A 156 26.14 2.84 15.37
N GLU A 157 27.02 3.64 15.97
CA GLU A 157 26.60 4.79 16.77
C GLU A 157 25.89 5.85 15.91
N LYS A 158 26.40 6.11 14.71
CA LYS A 158 25.79 7.04 13.74
C LYS A 158 24.42 6.53 13.26
N THR A 159 24.32 5.25 12.94
CA THR A 159 23.07 4.59 12.52
C THR A 159 22.03 4.63 13.66
N SER A 160 22.44 4.31 14.88
CA SER A 160 21.59 4.34 16.07
C SER A 160 20.98 5.73 16.29
N ARG A 161 21.78 6.81 16.24
CA ARG A 161 21.28 8.19 16.31
C ARG A 161 20.37 8.55 15.13
N GLY A 162 20.71 8.09 13.93
CA GLY A 162 19.89 8.28 12.74
C GLY A 162 18.50 7.65 12.89
N MET A 163 18.41 6.47 13.50
CA MET A 163 17.14 5.81 13.77
C MET A 163 16.28 6.57 14.78
N ASP A 164 16.88 7.18 15.82
CA ASP A 164 16.13 8.02 16.77
C ASP A 164 15.53 9.24 16.06
N ILE A 165 16.33 9.92 15.22
CA ILE A 165 15.88 11.08 14.44
C ILE A 165 14.72 10.69 13.51
N LEU A 166 14.80 9.53 12.87
CA LEU A 166 13.74 9.05 11.98
C LEU A 166 12.49 8.64 12.76
N TYR A 167 12.65 8.01 13.92
CA TYR A 167 11.52 7.66 14.79
C TYR A 167 10.76 8.92 15.24
N ASP A 168 11.48 9.97 15.62
CA ASP A 168 10.88 11.26 15.95
C ASP A 168 10.19 11.90 14.74
N ALA A 169 10.77 11.79 13.54
CA ALA A 169 10.17 12.29 12.31
C ALA A 169 8.87 11.57 11.96
N PHE A 170 8.86 10.23 12.07
CA PHE A 170 7.65 9.41 11.89
C PHE A 170 6.59 9.79 12.91
N THR A 171 6.97 9.94 14.18
CA THR A 171 6.06 10.30 15.27
C THR A 171 5.43 11.67 15.01
N LYS A 172 6.24 12.67 14.66
CA LYS A 172 5.75 14.02 14.31
C LYS A 172 4.82 14.01 13.11
N GLN A 173 5.13 13.22 12.09
CA GLN A 173 4.22 13.07 10.95
C GLN A 173 2.90 12.43 11.38
N PHE A 174 2.95 11.37 12.18
CA PHE A 174 1.75 10.67 12.63
C PHE A 174 0.87 11.56 13.52
N SER A 175 1.46 12.30 14.46
CA SER A 175 0.73 13.28 15.28
C SER A 175 0.07 14.38 14.45
N ARG A 176 0.66 14.77 13.31
CA ARG A 176 0.05 15.77 12.40
C ARG A 176 -1.19 15.20 11.72
N LEU A 177 -1.10 13.97 11.21
CA LEU A 177 -2.24 13.27 10.61
C LEU A 177 -3.41 13.16 11.59
N MET A 178 -3.10 12.86 12.86
CA MET A 178 -4.12 12.68 13.90
C MET A 178 -4.73 13.98 14.41
N ARG A 179 -3.98 15.08 14.37
CA ARG A 179 -4.49 16.38 14.80
C ARG A 179 -5.66 16.84 13.96
N ASN A 180 -5.65 16.56 12.66
CA ASN A 180 -6.73 16.95 11.77
C ASN A 180 -8.03 16.24 12.15
N GLU A 181 -7.97 14.94 12.45
CA GLU A 181 -9.13 14.18 12.90
C GLU A 181 -9.62 14.62 14.29
N LEU A 182 -8.71 14.96 15.21
CA LEU A 182 -9.09 15.49 16.53
C LEU A 182 -9.84 16.82 16.42
N MET A 183 -9.41 17.73 15.54
CA MET A 183 -10.09 19.01 15.32
C MET A 183 -11.50 18.80 14.75
N ASP A 184 -11.68 17.82 13.85
CA ASP A 184 -12.99 17.49 13.29
C ASP A 184 -13.95 16.98 14.37
N VAL A 185 -13.48 16.08 15.26
CA VAL A 185 -14.27 15.58 16.40
C VAL A 185 -14.61 16.70 17.39
N GLU A 186 -13.68 17.62 17.68
CA GLU A 186 -13.94 18.78 18.54
C GLU A 186 -15.02 19.70 17.94
N ALA A 187 -15.00 19.91 16.62
CA ALA A 187 -16.02 20.69 15.93
C ALA A 187 -17.40 20.02 15.99
N ASP A 188 -17.46 18.69 15.80
CA ASP A 188 -18.70 17.92 15.89
C ASP A 188 -19.30 17.95 17.30
N ILE A 189 -18.48 17.84 18.35
CA ILE A 189 -18.92 17.98 19.74
C ILE A 189 -19.49 19.37 19.99
N LYS A 190 -18.79 20.41 19.52
CA LYS A 190 -19.25 21.79 19.69
C LYS A 190 -20.60 22.05 19.00
N MET A 191 -20.80 21.50 17.79
CA MET A 191 -22.09 21.60 17.09
C MET A 191 -23.21 20.87 17.85
N LEU A 192 -22.92 19.71 18.45
CA LEU A 192 -23.87 19.01 19.30
C LEU A 192 -24.25 19.86 20.53
N GLU A 193 -23.27 20.47 21.21
CA GLU A 193 -23.51 21.36 22.35
C GLU A 193 -24.39 22.55 21.96
N GLU A 194 -24.06 23.25 20.85
CA GLU A 194 -24.85 24.38 20.34
C GLU A 194 -26.29 23.98 19.96
N SER A 195 -26.50 22.74 19.49
CA SER A 195 -27.85 22.23 19.15
C SER A 195 -28.70 21.81 20.35
N LEU A 196 -28.08 21.56 21.50
CA LEU A 196 -28.75 21.18 22.75
C LEU A 196 -29.04 22.40 23.64
N GLU A 197 -28.27 23.47 23.47
CA GLU A 197 -28.43 24.74 24.19
C GLU A 197 -29.34 25.75 23.47
N GLY A 198 -29.64 25.54 22.18
CA GLY A 198 -30.55 26.36 21.36
C GLY A 198 -31.96 25.79 21.23
#